data_AF-A0A3P0MQ70-F1
#
_entry.id   AF-A0A3P0MQ70-F1
#
_cell.length_a   1.000
_cell.length_b   1.000
_cell.length_c   1.000
_cell.angle_alpha   90.00
_cell.angle_beta   90.00
_cell.angle_gamma   90.00
#
_symmetry.space_group_name_H-M   'P 1'
#
loop_
_entity.id
_entity.type
_entity.pdbx_description
1 polymer ?
#
loop_
_entity_poly.entity_id
_entity_poly.type
_entity_poly.pdbx_seq_one_letter_code
_entity_poly.pdbx_strand_id
1 'polypeptide(L)' 'MAITVTATALPEVKIVEPKVFGDARGYFYESFNGREFAELV' A
#
# COMPACT_ATOMS: atom_id res chain seq x y z
N MET A 1 -2.34 -2.05 9.05
CA MET A 1 -2.34 -0.65 8.62
C MET A 1 -2.65 -0.66 7.12
N ALA A 2 -3.89 -0.99 6.76
CA ALA A 2 -4.21 -1.61 5.48
C ALA A 2 -3.78 -0.79 4.25
N ILE A 3 -2.98 -1.40 3.39
CA ILE A 3 -2.73 -0.95 2.01
C ILE A 3 -3.99 -1.13 1.14
N THR A 4 -4.14 -0.29 0.11
CA THR A 4 -5.20 -0.43 -0.90
C THR A 4 -4.60 -1.04 -2.17
N VAL A 5 -5.26 -2.05 -2.73
CA VAL A 5 -4.79 -2.75 -3.94
C VAL A 5 -5.78 -2.52 -5.07
N THR A 6 -5.30 -1.96 -6.18
CA THR A 6 -6.11 -1.63 -7.35
C THR A 6 -5.62 -2.43 -8.56
N ALA A 7 -6.54 -3.13 -9.24
CA ALA A 7 -6.24 -3.86 -10.46
C ALA A 7 -5.90 -2.88 -11.61
N THR A 8 -4.97 -3.25 -12.47
CA THR A 8 -4.66 -2.47 -13.67
C THR A 8 -5.22 -3.13 -14.93
N ALA A 9 -5.02 -2.50 -16.08
CA ALA A 9 -5.35 -3.10 -17.37
C ALA A 9 -4.54 -4.37 -17.68
N LEU A 10 -3.36 -4.52 -17.05
CA LEU A 10 -2.57 -5.74 -17.12
C LEU A 10 -2.95 -6.63 -15.91
N PRO A 11 -3.55 -7.81 -16.13
CA PRO A 11 -4.12 -8.61 -15.03
C PRO A 11 -3.14 -9.02 -13.93
N GLU A 12 -1.86 -9.15 -14.26
CA GLU A 12 -0.80 -9.55 -13.33
C GLU A 12 -0.12 -8.37 -12.63
N VAL A 13 -0.50 -7.13 -12.98
CA VAL A 13 0.08 -5.91 -12.42
C VAL A 13 -0.98 -5.19 -11.59
N LYS A 14 -0.64 -4.90 -10.34
CA LYS A 14 -1.50 -4.18 -9.40
C LYS A 14 -0.81 -2.91 -8.89
N ILE A 15 -1.60 -1.89 -8.59
CA ILE A 15 -1.14 -0.70 -7.87
C ILE A 15 -1.39 -0.93 -6.39
N VAL A 16 -0.38 -0.68 -5.56
CA VAL A 16 -0.46 -0.78 -4.09
C VAL A 16 -0.26 0.61 -3.51
N GLU A 17 -1.29 1.13 -2.85
CA GLU A 17 -1.27 2.45 -2.22
C GLU A 17 -1.12 2.31 -0.70
N PRO A 18 -0.04 2.84 -0.10
CA PRO A 18 0.17 2.76 1.32
C PRO A 18 -0.70 3.78 2.07
N LYS A 19 -1.02 3.49 3.32
CA LYS A 19 -1.63 4.47 4.21
C LYS A 19 -0.56 5.48 4.67
N VAL A 20 -0.81 6.77 4.39
CA VAL A 20 0.08 7.86 4.81
C VAL A 20 -0.38 8.45 6.15
N PHE A 21 0.58 8.63 7.06
CA PHE A 21 0.41 9.29 8.35
C PHE A 21 1.15 10.61 8.32
N GLY A 22 0.49 11.69 8.74
CA GLY A 22 1.07 13.03 8.77
C GLY A 22 0.96 13.67 10.15
N ASP A 23 2.00 14.39 10.56
CA ASP A 23 2.01 15.28 11.72
C ASP A 23 2.88 16.52 11.47
N ALA A 24 3.08 17.36 12.49
CA ALA A 24 3.85 18.61 12.37
C ALA A 24 5.31 18.41 11.92
N ARG A 25 5.85 17.19 12.00
CA ARG A 25 7.23 16.85 11.60
C ARG A 25 7.32 16.41 10.14
N GLY A 26 6.18 16.08 9.50
CA GLY A 26 6.12 15.61 8.13
C GLY A 26 5.20 14.41 7.97
N TYR A 27 5.59 13.47 7.11
CA TYR A 27 4.79 12.30 6.77
C TYR A 27 5.61 11.02 6.87
N PHE A 28 4.92 9.93 7.20
CA PHE A 28 5.47 8.60 7.24
C PHE A 28 4.46 7.60 6.65
N TYR A 29 4.98 6.58 6.00
CA TYR A 29 4.22 5.40 5.65
C TYR A 29 5.15 4.19 5.60
N GLU A 30 4.58 3.01 5.79
CA GLU A 30 5.28 1.75 5.58
C GLU A 30 5.29 1.45 4.07
N SER A 31 6.46 1.48 3.45
CA SER A 31 6.59 1.25 2.01
C SER A 31 6.33 -0.20 1.60
N PHE A 32 6.48 -1.14 2.54
CA PHE A 32 6.21 -2.55 2.32
C PHE A 32 5.85 -3.29 3.61
N ASN A 33 4.77 -4.06 3.58
CA ASN A 33 4.36 -4.98 4.63
C ASN A 33 4.12 -6.38 4.04
N GLY A 34 4.96 -7.36 4.38
CA GLY A 34 4.91 -8.69 3.77
C GLY A 34 3.64 -9.48 4.10
N ARG A 35 3.04 -9.24 5.28
CA ARG A 35 1.80 -9.89 5.68
C ARG A 35 0.62 -9.35 4.87
N GLU A 36 0.44 -8.04 4.83
CA GLU A 36 -0.66 -7.43 4.08
C GLU A 36 -0.54 -7.67 2.57
N PHE A 37 0.68 -7.67 2.04
CA PHE A 37 0.93 -8.04 0.64
C PHE A 37 0.44 -9.47 0.35
N ALA A 38 0.78 -10.45 1.19
CA ALA A 38 0.35 -11.83 1.01
C ALA A 38 -1.16 -12.05 1.19
N GLU A 39 -1.84 -11.19 1.97
CA GLU A 39 -3.28 -11.29 2.24
C GLU A 39 -4.14 -10.57 1.18
N LEU A 40 -3.65 -9.48 0.56
CA LEU A 40 -4.44 -8.58 -0.28
C LEU A 40 -4.06 -8.58 -1.77
N VAL A 41 -2.91 -9.15 -2.14
CA VAL A 41 -2.43 -9.27 -3.53
C VAL A 41 -2.62 -10.70 -4.01
#